data_AF-A0A538RGA8-F1
#
_entry.id   AF-A0A538RGA8-F1
#
_cell.length_a   1.000
_cell.length_b   1.000
_cell.length_c   1.000
_cell.angle_alpha   90.00
_cell.angle_beta   90.00
_cell.angle_gamma   90.00
#
_symmetry.space_group_name_H-M   'P 1'
#
loop_
_entity.id
_entity.type
_entity.pdbx_description
1 polymer ?
#
loop_
_entity_poly.entity_id
_entity_poly.type
_entity_poly.pdbx_seq_one_letter_code
_entity_poly.pdbx_strand_id
1 'polypeptide(L)'
;MAAIVERLELDVSLDRITSWRVRDLCYRATVTRGSEAGSFVGYGTGATVQEARARAVMEWVERYAQFGPAPPRTARTARAASIADVAILPPTLGLYARSQYIAGFPCVPFSMDDPIAWVEGADLADGRRRLVPVEFVYPRAPLGRPPLACETSSGTAAHVDPIAAALAAVCEA
;
A
#
# COMPACT_ATOMS: atom_id res chain seq x y z
N MET A 1 5.63 7.10 -27.60
CA MET A 1 4.88 7.82 -26.54
C MET A 1 3.89 6.85 -25.93
N ALA A 2 3.88 6.68 -24.61
CA ALA A 2 2.85 5.87 -23.95
C ALA A 2 1.48 6.55 -24.13
N ALA A 3 0.45 5.78 -24.50
CA ALA A 3 -0.90 6.30 -24.62
C ALA A 3 -1.47 6.61 -23.22
N ILE A 4 -2.20 7.72 -23.08
CA ILE A 4 -2.94 8.02 -21.86
C ILE A 4 -4.08 7.00 -21.75
N VAL A 5 -4.01 6.14 -20.73
CA VAL A 5 -4.99 5.07 -20.48
C VAL A 5 -6.20 5.55 -19.68
N GLU A 6 -6.03 6.59 -18.86
CA GLU A 6 -7.07 7.18 -18.04
C GLU A 6 -6.75 8.65 -17.75
N ARG A 7 -7.79 9.50 -17.68
CA ARG A 7 -7.72 10.88 -17.20
C ARG A 7 -8.66 11.04 -16.02
N LEU A 8 -8.13 11.55 -14.91
CA LEU A 8 -8.87 11.77 -13.67
C LEU A 8 -8.86 13.25 -13.32
N GLU A 9 -9.97 13.75 -12.80
CA GLU A 9 -10.09 15.11 -12.28
C GLU A 9 -10.05 15.07 -10.76
N LEU A 10 -9.01 15.67 -10.18
CA LEU A 10 -8.83 15.76 -8.73
C LEU A 10 -9.43 17.07 -8.23
N ASP A 11 -10.42 16.98 -7.34
CA ASP A 11 -10.83 18.10 -6.50
C ASP A 11 -9.88 18.20 -5.30
N VAL A 12 -9.32 19.39 -5.06
CA VAL A 12 -8.44 19.67 -3.92
C VAL A 12 -8.98 20.86 -3.16
N SER A 13 -9.53 20.59 -1.98
CA SER A 13 -10.24 21.57 -1.17
C SER A 13 -9.71 21.61 0.26
N LEU A 14 -9.89 22.75 0.93
CA LEU A 14 -9.53 22.91 2.34
C LEU A 14 -10.48 22.06 3.19
N ASP A 15 -9.91 21.15 3.98
CA ASP A 15 -10.68 20.35 4.92
C ASP A 15 -10.68 20.98 6.30
N ARG A 16 -11.84 21.51 6.71
CA ARG A 16 -12.01 22.09 8.04
C ARG A 16 -12.44 20.98 8.99
N ILE A 17 -11.49 20.16 9.42
CA ILE A 17 -11.73 19.19 10.49
C ILE A 17 -11.93 19.98 11.80
N THR A 18 -13.19 20.28 12.13
CA THR A 18 -13.57 21.10 13.29
C THR A 18 -13.45 20.36 14.63
N SER A 19 -13.30 19.04 14.60
CA SER A 19 -13.20 18.18 15.79
C SER A 19 -11.79 18.09 16.37
N TRP A 20 -10.75 18.54 15.66
CA TRP A 20 -9.37 18.47 16.10
C TRP A 20 -8.89 19.81 16.68
N ARG A 21 -8.09 19.77 17.75
CA ARG A 21 -7.58 20.97 18.43
C ARG A 21 -6.49 21.71 17.63
N VAL A 22 -5.86 21.04 16.67
CA VAL A 22 -4.86 21.63 15.78
C VAL A 22 -5.59 22.18 14.55
N ARG A 23 -5.67 23.51 14.46
CA ARG A 23 -6.35 24.23 13.38
C ARG A 23 -5.36 24.62 12.29
N ASP A 24 -4.66 23.64 11.73
CA ASP A 24 -3.71 23.92 10.65
C ASP A 24 -4.23 23.47 9.30
N LEU A 25 -3.62 24.04 8.27
CA LEU A 25 -3.91 23.91 6.83
C LEU A 25 -3.99 22.44 6.40
N CYS A 26 -5.14 21.80 6.62
CA CYS A 26 -5.44 20.47 6.13
C CYS A 26 -6.18 20.60 4.80
N TYR A 27 -5.63 19.96 3.76
CA TYR A 27 -6.28 19.85 2.46
C TYR A 27 -6.68 18.40 2.22
N ARG A 28 -7.75 18.24 1.48
CA ARG A 28 -8.29 16.97 1.03
C ARG A 28 -8.23 16.94 -0.48
N ALA A 29 -7.75 15.84 -1.04
CA ALA A 29 -7.79 15.55 -2.47
C ALA A 29 -8.72 14.35 -2.72
N THR A 30 -9.61 14.48 -3.69
CA THR A 30 -10.57 13.43 -4.06
C THR A 30 -10.75 13.36 -5.57
N VAL A 31 -11.03 12.16 -6.08
CA VAL A 31 -11.51 11.96 -7.45
C VAL A 31 -12.93 11.42 -7.39
N THR A 32 -13.86 12.13 -8.01
CA THR A 32 -15.23 11.64 -8.21
C THR A 32 -15.24 10.82 -9.49
N ARG A 33 -15.05 9.49 -9.37
CA ARG A 33 -15.40 8.57 -10.45
C ARG A 33 -16.92 8.37 -10.45
N GLY A 34 -17.52 8.09 -11.61
CA GLY A 34 -18.89 7.57 -11.68
C GLY A 34 -19.07 6.40 -10.69
N SER A 35 -20.28 6.20 -10.21
CA SER A 35 -20.73 5.59 -8.94
C SER A 35 -20.15 4.24 -8.45
N GLU A 36 -19.12 3.64 -9.05
CA GLU A 36 -18.70 2.26 -8.74
C GLU A 36 -17.20 2.04 -8.49
N ALA A 37 -16.35 3.06 -8.56
CA ALA A 37 -14.97 2.92 -8.09
C ALA A 37 -14.82 3.55 -6.72
N GLY A 38 -14.27 2.80 -5.76
CA GLY A 38 -14.00 3.30 -4.41
C GLY A 38 -13.32 4.66 -4.46
N SER A 39 -13.91 5.65 -3.79
CA SER A 39 -13.34 6.99 -3.73
C SER A 39 -12.09 6.95 -2.87
N PHE A 40 -10.92 7.12 -3.49
CA PHE A 40 -9.70 7.40 -2.74
C PHE A 40 -9.72 8.84 -2.27
N VAL A 41 -9.24 9.05 -1.05
CA VAL A 41 -9.09 10.37 -0.45
C VAL A 41 -7.65 10.48 0.02
N GLY A 42 -6.98 11.56 -0.36
CA GLY A 42 -5.70 11.95 0.20
C GLY A 42 -5.87 13.16 1.10
N TYR A 43 -5.07 13.24 2.17
CA TYR A 43 -5.03 14.36 3.08
C TYR A 43 -3.62 14.95 3.12
N GLY A 44 -3.53 16.23 3.45
CA GLY A 44 -2.23 16.89 3.48
C GLY A 44 -2.23 18.06 4.42
N THR A 45 -1.26 18.07 5.31
CA THR A 45 -0.96 19.20 6.21
C THR A 45 0.42 19.74 5.87
N GLY A 46 0.67 21.02 6.14
CA GLY A 46 1.95 21.67 5.81
C GLY A 46 2.09 23.04 6.45
N ALA A 47 3.31 23.58 6.41
CA ALA A 47 3.58 24.93 6.91
C ALA A 47 3.02 26.00 5.96
N THR A 48 2.81 25.63 4.69
CA THR A 48 2.17 26.48 3.68
C THR A 48 0.96 25.79 3.04
N VAL A 49 0.07 26.59 2.44
CA VAL A 49 -1.07 26.10 1.64
C VAL A 49 -0.58 25.21 0.51
N GLN A 50 0.50 25.59 -0.15
CA GLN A 50 1.07 24.89 -1.30
C GLN A 50 1.57 23.50 -0.90
N GLU A 51 2.28 23.40 0.22
CA GLU A 51 2.75 22.12 0.77
C GLU A 51 1.59 21.20 1.16
N ALA A 52 0.60 21.74 1.88
CA ALA A 52 -0.55 20.96 2.31
C ALA A 52 -1.35 20.42 1.11
N ARG A 53 -1.58 21.24 0.09
CA ARG A 53 -2.22 20.81 -1.16
C ARG A 53 -1.42 19.75 -1.90
N ALA A 54 -0.10 19.95 -2.02
CA ALA A 54 0.78 18.99 -2.68
C ALA A 54 0.77 17.63 -1.97
N ARG A 55 0.84 17.62 -0.64
CA ARG A 55 0.76 16.39 0.18
C ARG A 55 -0.58 15.68 0.02
N ALA A 56 -1.69 16.42 0.02
CA ALA A 56 -3.02 15.83 -0.20
C ALA A 56 -3.12 15.13 -1.56
N VAL A 57 -2.60 15.76 -2.61
CA VAL A 57 -2.54 15.16 -3.96
C VAL A 57 -1.63 13.93 -3.97
N MET A 58 -0.44 14.00 -3.36
CA MET A 58 0.50 12.88 -3.35
C MET A 58 0.00 11.69 -2.54
N GLU A 59 -0.66 11.90 -1.41
CA GLU A 59 -1.33 10.81 -0.67
C GLU A 59 -2.45 10.21 -1.50
N TRP A 60 -3.23 11.02 -2.23
CA TRP A 60 -4.24 10.48 -3.14
C TRP A 60 -3.61 9.60 -4.23
N VAL A 61 -2.50 10.03 -4.83
CA VAL A 61 -1.75 9.26 -5.85
C VAL A 61 -1.22 7.96 -5.27
N GLU A 62 -0.66 7.99 -4.06
CA GLU A 62 -0.21 6.79 -3.33
C GLU A 62 -1.37 5.80 -3.15
N ARG A 63 -2.53 6.26 -2.65
CA ARG A 63 -3.69 5.39 -2.43
C ARG A 63 -4.26 4.86 -3.74
N TYR A 64 -4.30 5.66 -4.80
CA TYR A 64 -4.70 5.18 -6.11
C TYR A 64 -3.73 4.10 -6.64
N ALA A 65 -2.42 4.27 -6.47
CA ALA A 65 -1.43 3.28 -6.89
C ALA A 65 -1.51 1.99 -6.06
N GLN A 66 -1.78 2.11 -4.76
CA GLN A 66 -1.82 0.99 -3.82
C GLN A 66 -3.12 0.19 -3.89
N PHE A 67 -4.26 0.87 -4.01
CA PHE A 67 -5.61 0.27 -3.97
C PHE A 67 -6.33 0.28 -5.33
N GLY A 68 -5.64 0.72 -6.39
CA GLY A 68 -6.21 0.92 -7.71
C GLY A 68 -6.84 -0.34 -8.32
N PRO A 69 -7.62 -0.18 -9.40
CA PRO A 69 -8.43 -1.26 -9.98
C PRO A 69 -7.63 -2.36 -10.68
N ALA A 70 -6.32 -2.17 -10.89
CA ALA A 70 -5.49 -3.15 -11.56
C ALA A 70 -5.19 -4.31 -10.60
N PRO A 71 -5.39 -5.57 -11.02
CA PRO A 71 -4.98 -6.70 -10.20
C PRO A 71 -3.47 -6.63 -9.90
N PRO A 72 -3.03 -7.13 -8.74
CA PRO A 72 -1.61 -7.24 -8.42
C PRO A 72 -0.84 -7.89 -9.57
N ARG A 73 0.36 -7.40 -9.85
CA ARG A 73 1.27 -8.02 -10.82
C ARG A 73 1.94 -9.25 -10.21
N THR A 74 1.13 -10.27 -9.94
CA THR A 74 1.59 -11.54 -9.38
C THR A 74 2.62 -12.17 -10.30
N ALA A 75 3.82 -12.39 -9.79
CA ALA A 75 4.90 -13.06 -10.50
C ALA A 75 4.68 -14.57 -10.54
N ARG A 76 4.28 -15.17 -9.40
CA ARG A 76 3.94 -16.59 -9.32
C ARG A 76 3.11 -16.93 -8.08
N THR A 77 2.38 -18.04 -8.14
CA THR A 77 1.79 -18.70 -6.96
C THR A 77 2.60 -19.95 -6.66
N ALA A 78 3.20 -20.04 -5.47
CA ALA A 78 4.10 -21.12 -5.09
C ALA A 78 4.13 -21.33 -3.57
N ARG A 79 4.57 -22.52 -3.14
CA ARG A 79 4.87 -22.81 -1.73
C ARG A 79 6.18 -22.14 -1.34
N ALA A 80 6.22 -21.53 -0.16
CA ALA A 80 7.44 -20.90 0.33
C ALA A 80 8.61 -21.90 0.42
N ALA A 81 8.33 -23.16 0.78
CA ALA A 81 9.32 -24.24 0.81
C ALA A 81 10.07 -24.44 -0.51
N SER A 82 9.41 -24.24 -1.66
CA SER A 82 10.02 -24.41 -2.98
C SER A 82 10.86 -23.24 -3.47
N ILE A 83 10.83 -22.10 -2.76
CA ILE A 83 11.37 -20.83 -3.25
C ILE A 83 12.09 -19.99 -2.18
N ALA A 84 12.42 -20.61 -1.05
CA ALA A 84 12.94 -19.92 0.13
C ALA A 84 14.29 -19.23 -0.09
N ASP A 85 15.02 -19.61 -1.15
CA ASP A 85 16.30 -19.02 -1.56
C ASP A 85 16.16 -17.62 -2.16
N VAL A 86 14.98 -17.29 -2.71
CA VAL A 86 14.70 -16.00 -3.36
C VAL A 86 13.53 -15.24 -2.76
N ALA A 87 12.83 -15.80 -1.77
CA ALA A 87 11.65 -15.23 -1.15
C ALA A 87 11.95 -14.59 0.23
N ILE A 88 11.31 -13.47 0.51
CA ILE A 88 11.19 -12.91 1.86
C ILE A 88 10.02 -13.61 2.54
N LEU A 89 10.29 -14.38 3.59
CA LEU A 89 9.29 -15.23 4.22
C LEU A 89 8.33 -14.41 5.11
N PRO A 90 7.02 -14.71 5.14
CA PRO A 90 6.06 -13.97 5.97
C PRO A 90 6.46 -13.77 7.45
N PRO A 91 7.08 -14.75 8.16
CA PRO A 91 7.53 -14.54 9.54
C PRO A 91 8.56 -13.41 9.71
N THR A 92 9.30 -13.04 8.66
CA THR A 92 10.26 -11.92 8.73
C THR A 92 9.60 -10.56 8.49
N LEU A 93 8.34 -10.54 8.07
CA LEU A 93 7.55 -9.32 7.78
C LEU A 93 6.61 -8.94 8.92
N GLY A 94 6.69 -9.65 10.06
CA GLY A 94 5.78 -9.47 11.18
C GLY A 94 4.50 -10.29 11.00
N LEU A 95 4.35 -11.33 11.83
CA LEU A 95 3.11 -12.08 11.99
C LEU A 95 2.64 -11.98 13.44
N TYR A 96 1.50 -12.57 13.72
CA TYR A 96 0.91 -12.55 15.05
C TYR A 96 1.54 -13.59 15.98
N ALA A 97 1.60 -13.25 17.27
CA ALA A 97 1.98 -14.20 18.31
C ALA A 97 0.99 -15.36 18.36
N ARG A 98 1.47 -16.56 18.74
CA ARG A 98 0.64 -17.78 18.79
C ARG A 98 -0.66 -17.60 19.58
N SER A 99 -0.64 -16.83 20.66
CA SER A 99 -1.80 -16.54 21.51
C SER A 99 -2.86 -15.65 20.86
N GLN A 100 -2.55 -14.95 19.77
CA GLN A 100 -3.51 -14.10 19.05
C GLN A 100 -4.38 -14.90 18.08
N TYR A 101 -3.91 -16.06 17.62
CA TYR A 101 -4.68 -16.96 16.75
C TYR A 101 -5.77 -17.71 17.54
N ILE A 102 -6.80 -16.96 17.93
CA ILE A 102 -8.01 -17.45 18.59
C ILE A 102 -9.15 -17.61 17.58
N ALA A 103 -10.21 -18.32 17.97
CA ALA A 103 -11.41 -18.43 17.14
C ALA A 103 -11.97 -17.04 16.80
N GLY A 104 -12.22 -16.79 15.51
CA GLY A 104 -12.72 -15.51 15.01
C GLY A 104 -11.64 -14.45 14.72
N PHE A 105 -10.35 -14.75 14.96
CA PHE A 105 -9.27 -13.88 14.50
C PHE A 105 -9.23 -13.85 12.96
N PRO A 106 -9.11 -12.68 12.31
CA PRO A 106 -9.30 -12.56 10.86
C PRO A 106 -8.15 -13.13 10.03
N CYS A 107 -6.97 -13.32 10.64
CA CYS A 107 -5.77 -13.82 9.95
C CYS A 107 -5.45 -15.26 10.34
N VAL A 108 -4.77 -15.97 9.44
CA VAL A 108 -4.35 -17.37 9.64
C VAL A 108 -2.84 -17.49 9.83
N PRO A 109 -2.37 -18.54 10.54
CA PRO A 109 -0.95 -18.83 10.64
C PRO A 109 -0.34 -19.12 9.26
N PHE A 110 0.91 -18.73 9.07
CA PHE A 110 1.67 -19.07 7.88
C PHE A 110 2.16 -20.52 7.92
N SER A 111 2.11 -21.21 6.77
CA SER A 111 2.72 -22.50 6.53
C SER A 111 3.65 -22.44 5.33
N MET A 112 4.79 -23.13 5.41
CA MET A 112 5.75 -23.24 4.31
C MET A 112 5.19 -24.04 3.11
N ASP A 113 4.19 -24.87 3.36
CA ASP A 113 3.62 -25.81 2.40
C ASP A 113 2.36 -25.29 1.70
N ASP A 114 1.82 -24.17 2.16
CA ASP A 114 0.65 -23.54 1.55
C ASP A 114 1.08 -22.72 0.33
N PRO A 115 0.43 -22.91 -0.83
CA PRO A 115 0.67 -22.06 -1.99
C PRO A 115 0.12 -20.66 -1.73
N ILE A 116 0.97 -19.65 -1.88
CA ILE A 116 0.59 -18.23 -1.79
C ILE A 116 1.08 -17.48 -3.02
N ALA A 117 0.48 -16.32 -3.29
CA ALA A 117 0.86 -15.46 -4.41
C ALA A 117 2.05 -14.56 -4.04
N TRP A 118 2.97 -14.40 -4.96
CA TRP A 118 4.22 -13.65 -4.79
C TRP A 118 4.37 -12.59 -5.88
N VAL A 119 4.92 -11.44 -5.51
CA VAL A 119 5.31 -10.34 -6.42
C VAL A 119 6.82 -10.14 -6.35
N GLU A 120 7.39 -9.60 -7.43
CA GLU A 120 8.79 -9.19 -7.44
C GLU A 120 8.97 -7.85 -6.74
N GLY A 121 9.96 -7.78 -5.85
CA GLY A 121 10.50 -6.56 -5.27
C GLY A 121 12.01 -6.49 -5.48
N ALA A 122 12.58 -5.29 -5.34
CA ALA A 122 14.03 -5.11 -5.30
C ALA A 122 14.49 -4.94 -3.85
N ASP A 123 15.48 -5.71 -3.44
CA ASP A 123 16.17 -5.54 -2.18
C ASP A 123 17.07 -4.30 -2.29
N LEU A 124 16.80 -3.28 -1.48
CA LEU A 124 17.57 -2.01 -1.54
C LEU A 124 19.00 -2.17 -1.02
N ALA A 125 19.30 -3.21 -0.23
CA ALA A 125 20.63 -3.41 0.33
C ALA A 125 21.61 -3.98 -0.70
N ASP A 126 21.17 -4.88 -1.57
CA ASP A 126 22.02 -5.56 -2.54
C ASP A 126 21.55 -5.49 -4.01
N GLY A 127 20.40 -4.84 -4.27
CA GLY A 127 19.81 -4.65 -5.59
C GLY A 127 19.20 -5.92 -6.20
N ARG A 128 19.21 -7.06 -5.50
CA ARG A 128 18.69 -8.31 -6.04
C ARG A 128 17.17 -8.30 -6.08
N ARG A 129 16.61 -8.98 -7.08
CA ARG A 129 15.16 -9.27 -7.08
C ARG A 129 14.84 -10.30 -6.02
N ARG A 130 13.80 -10.02 -5.25
CA ARG A 130 13.22 -10.91 -4.23
C ARG A 130 11.75 -11.12 -4.53
N LEU A 131 11.22 -12.18 -3.98
CA LEU A 131 9.79 -12.41 -3.95
C LEU A 131 9.21 -12.04 -2.60
N VAL A 132 8.16 -11.23 -2.61
CA VAL A 132 7.43 -10.80 -1.42
C VAL A 132 5.99 -11.31 -1.56
N PRO A 133 5.33 -11.77 -0.49
CA PRO A 133 3.95 -12.23 -0.61
C PRO A 133 3.05 -11.06 -1.00
N VAL A 134 2.14 -11.29 -1.94
CA VAL A 134 1.27 -10.26 -2.55
C VAL A 134 0.53 -9.42 -1.51
N GLU A 135 0.02 -10.06 -0.46
CA GLU A 135 -0.79 -9.40 0.59
C GLU A 135 -0.03 -8.41 1.47
N PHE A 136 1.31 -8.44 1.45
CA PHE A 136 2.15 -7.44 2.15
C PHE A 136 2.49 -6.24 1.27
N VAL A 137 2.10 -6.25 -0.01
CA VAL A 137 2.41 -5.18 -0.98
C VAL A 137 1.14 -4.54 -1.51
N TYR A 138 0.13 -5.36 -1.82
CA TYR A 138 -1.13 -4.94 -2.40
C TYR A 138 -2.28 -5.22 -1.44
N PRO A 139 -2.81 -4.20 -0.76
CA PRO A 139 -4.06 -4.31 -0.03
C PRO A 139 -5.20 -4.77 -0.95
N ARG A 140 -6.16 -5.50 -0.39
CA ARG A 140 -7.36 -6.04 -1.03
C ARG A 140 -7.05 -7.01 -2.17
N ALA A 141 -5.85 -7.58 -2.19
CA ALA A 141 -5.51 -8.61 -3.15
C ALA A 141 -6.45 -9.83 -3.02
N PRO A 142 -6.92 -10.41 -4.13
CA PRO A 142 -7.78 -11.59 -4.10
C PRO A 142 -6.95 -12.83 -3.72
N LEU A 143 -6.97 -13.23 -2.45
CA LEU A 143 -6.12 -14.32 -1.93
C LEU A 143 -6.75 -15.72 -2.07
N GLY A 144 -8.08 -15.82 -2.15
CA GLY A 144 -8.79 -17.12 -2.12
C GLY A 144 -8.70 -17.88 -0.79
N ARG A 145 -8.08 -17.27 0.23
CA ARG A 145 -7.96 -17.74 1.61
C ARG A 145 -7.99 -16.55 2.57
N PRO A 146 -8.19 -16.77 3.88
CA PRO A 146 -7.94 -15.72 4.87
C PRO A 146 -6.50 -15.18 4.77
N PRO A 147 -6.27 -13.89 5.07
CA PRO A 147 -4.95 -13.28 5.01
C PRO A 147 -4.02 -13.79 6.12
N LEU A 148 -2.72 -13.69 5.90
CA LEU A 148 -1.65 -13.89 6.89
C LEU A 148 -1.51 -12.67 7.81
N ALA A 149 -1.77 -11.47 7.29
CA ALA A 149 -1.65 -10.21 8.00
C ALA A 149 -2.77 -9.22 7.65
N CYS A 150 -3.17 -8.39 8.61
CA CYS A 150 -4.04 -7.26 8.36
C CYS A 150 -3.34 -6.24 7.45
N GLU A 151 -4.09 -5.69 6.51
CA GLU A 151 -3.61 -4.67 5.60
C GLU A 151 -3.23 -3.39 6.36
N THR A 152 -2.11 -2.79 5.97
CA THR A 152 -1.67 -1.46 6.42
C THR A 152 -1.14 -0.67 5.23
N SER A 153 -1.02 0.64 5.38
CA SER A 153 -0.30 1.49 4.42
C SER A 153 1.16 1.71 4.80
N SER A 154 1.65 1.06 5.86
CA SER A 154 3.01 1.27 6.35
C SER A 154 4.05 1.04 5.26
N GLY A 155 4.90 2.03 5.06
CA GLY A 155 5.97 1.97 4.06
C GLY A 155 5.50 2.19 2.63
N THR A 156 4.29 2.71 2.40
CA THR A 156 3.91 3.25 1.09
C THR A 156 4.16 4.74 1.03
N ALA A 157 4.70 5.20 -0.10
CA ALA A 157 4.93 6.61 -0.34
C ALA A 157 4.83 6.92 -1.83
N ALA A 158 4.48 8.16 -2.15
CA ALA A 158 4.52 8.67 -3.51
C ALA A 158 5.36 9.95 -3.60
N HIS A 159 6.10 10.08 -4.69
CA HIS A 159 6.85 11.28 -5.04
C HIS A 159 7.01 11.37 -6.56
N VAL A 160 7.30 12.57 -7.07
CA VAL A 160 7.64 12.78 -8.50
C VAL A 160 9.03 12.25 -8.88
N ASP A 161 9.81 11.82 -7.89
CA ASP A 161 11.13 11.21 -8.02
C ASP A 161 11.11 9.85 -7.31
N PRO A 162 11.41 8.74 -8.00
CA PRO A 162 11.36 7.41 -7.41
C PRO A 162 12.31 7.23 -6.21
N ILE A 163 13.45 7.93 -6.16
CA ILE A 163 14.37 7.82 -5.03
C ILE A 163 13.80 8.49 -3.78
N ALA A 164 13.24 9.69 -3.92
CA ALA A 164 12.54 10.35 -2.83
C ALA A 164 11.31 9.56 -2.34
N ALA A 165 10.58 8.88 -3.25
CA ALA A 165 9.48 7.98 -2.87
C ALA A 165 10.00 6.80 -2.03
N ALA A 166 11.07 6.13 -2.47
CA ALA A 166 11.67 5.03 -1.71
C ALA A 166 12.21 5.47 -0.35
N LEU A 167 12.83 6.65 -0.26
CA LEU A 167 13.30 7.22 1.00
C LEU A 167 12.15 7.51 1.96
N ALA A 168 11.07 8.14 1.48
CA ALA A 168 9.89 8.42 2.28
C ALA A 168 9.23 7.13 2.82
N ALA A 169 9.13 6.10 1.97
CA ALA A 169 8.64 4.78 2.37
C ALA A 169 9.47 4.17 3.51
N VAL A 170 10.81 4.24 3.42
CA VAL A 170 11.70 3.75 4.49
C VAL A 170 11.56 4.58 5.77
N CYS A 171 11.32 5.89 5.68
CA CYS A 171 11.14 6.74 6.85
C CYS A 171 9.80 6.52 7.57
N GLU A 172 8.78 5.98 6.89
CA GLU A 172 7.48 5.66 7.49
C GLU A 172 7.47 4.30 8.20
N ALA A 173 8.26 3.34 7.73
CA ALA A 173 8.24 1.94 8.15
C ALA A 173 9.03 1.65 9.45
#